data_AF-A0A2T6K5I7-F1
#
_entry.id   AF-A0A2T6K5I7-F1
#
_cell.length_a   1.000
_cell.length_b   1.000
_cell.length_c   1.000
_cell.angle_alpha   90.00
_cell.angle_beta   90.00
_cell.angle_gamma   90.00
#
_symmetry.space_group_name_H-M   'P 1'
#
loop_
_entity.id
_entity.type
_entity.pdbx_description
1 polymer ?
#
loop_
_entity_poly.entity_id
_entity_poly.type
_entity_poly.pdbx_seq_one_letter_code
_entity_poly.pdbx_strand_id
1 'polypeptide(L)'
;MEIEYNITEEDYIKFNLYHIKHSKTGVQALRFQRYLPPASIIAMSLLMTIIFDSSLIVMLTMSLLMSIPWLIFFPEYFKNSVKQNVKKMLREGDNNGMIGSQHLIMKKEGIIVISQFGETKVSWADLKTIKKMKTIYIFMLER
;
A
#
# COMPACT_ATOMS: atom_id res chain seq x y z
N MET A 1 -6.38 13.84 28.31
CA MET A 1 -7.31 14.07 27.18
C MET A 1 -7.73 12.71 26.67
N GLU A 2 -9.00 12.52 26.35
CA GLU A 2 -9.53 11.24 25.91
C GLU A 2 -10.27 11.39 24.59
N ILE A 3 -10.08 10.43 23.68
CA ILE A 3 -10.71 10.41 22.37
C ILE A 3 -11.22 9.00 22.10
N GLU A 4 -12.51 8.88 21.82
CA GLU A 4 -13.11 7.67 21.26
C GLU A 4 -13.21 7.81 19.74
N TYR A 5 -12.80 6.77 19.03
CA TYR A 5 -12.89 6.71 17.57
C TYR A 5 -13.06 5.27 17.11
N ASN A 6 -13.61 5.10 15.91
CA ASN A 6 -13.80 3.79 15.30
C ASN A 6 -12.91 3.66 14.07
N ILE A 7 -12.08 2.63 14.01
CA ILE A 7 -11.28 2.33 12.82
C ILE A 7 -12.12 1.44 11.90
N THR A 8 -12.40 1.94 10.69
CA THR A 8 -13.10 1.17 9.66
C THR A 8 -12.13 0.39 8.77
N GLU A 9 -12.66 -0.61 8.07
CA GLU A 9 -11.92 -1.32 7.04
C GLU A 9 -11.43 -0.35 5.93
N GLU A 10 -12.27 0.60 5.51
CA GLU A 10 -11.87 1.60 4.53
C GLU A 10 -10.69 2.45 5.01
N ASP A 11 -10.65 2.82 6.28
CA ASP A 11 -9.56 3.64 6.83
C ASP A 11 -8.26 2.85 6.87
N TYR A 12 -8.34 1.56 7.18
CA TYR A 12 -7.18 0.67 7.14
C TYR A 12 -6.66 0.46 5.71
N ILE A 13 -7.55 0.34 4.72
CA ILE A 13 -7.18 0.30 3.29
C ILE A 13 -6.51 1.61 2.86
N LYS A 14 -7.07 2.78 3.24
CA LYS A 14 -6.48 4.09 2.94
C LYS A 14 -5.10 4.23 3.56
N PHE A 15 -4.91 3.78 4.80
CA PHE A 15 -3.62 3.79 5.48
C PHE A 15 -2.59 2.94 4.71
N ASN A 16 -2.94 1.71 4.33
CA ASN A 16 -2.05 0.84 3.56
C ASN A 16 -1.68 1.44 2.20
N LEU A 17 -2.66 1.95 1.46
CA LEU A 17 -2.41 2.63 0.18
C LEU A 17 -1.51 3.85 0.34
N TYR A 18 -1.69 4.62 1.40
CA TYR A 18 -0.82 5.77 1.69
C TYR A 18 0.60 5.32 2.04
N HIS A 19 0.74 4.31 2.90
CA HIS A 19 2.04 3.79 3.31
C HIS A 19 2.86 3.31 2.12
N ILE A 20 2.25 2.58 1.19
CA ILE A 20 2.95 2.11 -0.02
C ILE A 20 3.39 3.29 -0.90
N LYS A 21 2.56 4.33 -1.03
CA LYS A 21 2.88 5.52 -1.85
C LYS A 21 3.92 6.46 -1.24
N HIS A 22 4.22 6.35 0.05
CA HIS A 22 5.16 7.24 0.76
C HIS A 22 6.38 6.52 1.32
N SER A 23 6.44 5.20 1.23
CA SER A 23 7.64 4.41 1.56
C SER A 23 8.55 4.28 0.34
N LYS A 24 9.87 4.33 0.56
CA LYS A 24 10.86 4.14 -0.52
C LYS A 24 10.64 2.78 -1.20
N THR A 25 10.52 1.72 -0.40
CA THR A 25 10.29 0.35 -0.87
C THR A 25 8.99 0.22 -1.64
N GLY A 26 7.88 0.76 -1.11
CA GLY A 26 6.58 0.70 -1.77
C GLY A 26 6.54 1.44 -3.11
N VAL A 27 7.11 2.65 -3.16
CA VAL A 27 7.21 3.43 -4.40
C VAL A 27 8.10 2.74 -5.43
N GLN A 28 9.22 2.16 -5.01
CA GLN A 28 10.10 1.41 -5.93
C GLN A 28 9.38 0.18 -6.47
N ALA A 29 8.77 -0.65 -5.61
CA ALA A 29 8.00 -1.82 -6.03
C ALA A 29 6.90 -1.45 -7.02
N LEU A 30 6.18 -0.35 -6.77
CA LEU A 30 5.16 0.20 -7.68
C LEU A 30 5.73 0.55 -9.06
N ARG A 31 6.88 1.24 -9.11
CA ARG A 31 7.52 1.60 -10.39
C ARG A 31 7.99 0.36 -11.13
N PHE A 32 8.61 -0.60 -10.43
CA PHE A 32 9.01 -1.87 -11.03
C PHE A 32 7.80 -2.62 -11.61
N GLN A 33 6.74 -2.82 -10.85
CA GLN A 33 5.54 -3.51 -11.33
C GLN A 33 4.82 -2.77 -12.47
N ARG A 34 4.87 -1.43 -12.47
CA ARG A 34 4.25 -0.64 -13.54
C ARG A 34 5.02 -0.70 -14.86
N TYR A 35 6.34 -0.56 -14.80
CA TYR A 35 7.18 -0.32 -15.99
C TYR A 35 7.96 -1.55 -16.46
N LEU A 36 8.31 -2.48 -15.57
CA LEU A 36 9.06 -3.68 -15.94
C LEU A 36 8.29 -4.56 -16.93
N PRO A 37 6.97 -4.84 -16.76
CA PRO A 37 6.26 -5.69 -17.72
C PRO A 37 6.20 -5.08 -19.13
N PRO A 38 5.78 -3.82 -19.34
CA PRO A 38 5.85 -3.16 -20.65
C PRO A 38 7.27 -3.16 -21.25
N ALA A 39 8.28 -2.84 -20.45
CA ALA A 39 9.67 -2.84 -20.91
C ALA A 39 10.12 -4.24 -21.37
N SER A 40 9.71 -5.28 -20.64
CA SER A 40 10.03 -6.67 -21.00
C SER A 40 9.34 -7.12 -22.29
N ILE A 41 8.09 -6.69 -22.53
CA ILE A 41 7.34 -6.99 -23.75
C ILE A 41 8.02 -6.34 -24.97
N ILE A 42 8.43 -5.07 -24.84
CA ILE A 42 9.14 -4.35 -25.90
C ILE A 42 10.52 -4.97 -26.15
N ALA A 43 11.27 -5.31 -25.10
CA ALA A 43 12.57 -5.97 -25.26
C ALA A 43 12.42 -7.33 -25.96
N MET A 44 11.40 -8.11 -25.57
CA MET A 44 11.11 -9.40 -26.20
C MET A 44 10.76 -9.25 -27.67
N SER A 45 10.00 -8.23 -28.07
CA SER A 45 9.62 -8.06 -29.48
C SER A 45 10.79 -7.66 -30.37
N LEU A 46 11.78 -6.91 -29.85
CA LEU A 46 13.04 -6.67 -30.53
C LEU A 46 13.84 -7.97 -30.73
N LEU A 47 13.91 -8.83 -29.70
CA LEU A 47 14.58 -10.13 -29.82
C LEU A 47 13.88 -11.04 -30.85
N MET A 48 12.55 -11.09 -30.82
CA MET A 48 11.75 -11.89 -31.76
C MET A 48 11.91 -11.41 -33.20
N THR A 49 12.02 -10.09 -33.41
CA THR A 49 12.30 -9.51 -34.73
C THR A 49 13.61 -10.06 -35.31
N ILE A 50 14.66 -10.13 -34.49
CA ILE A 50 15.99 -10.62 -34.91
C ILE A 50 15.96 -12.13 -35.16
N ILE A 51 15.31 -12.91 -34.29
CA ILE A 51 15.31 -14.39 -34.35
C ILE A 51 14.46 -14.90 -35.52
N PHE A 52 13.32 -14.29 -35.77
CA PHE A 52 12.34 -14.76 -36.75
C PHE A 52 12.34 -13.96 -38.05
N ASP A 53 13.32 -13.07 -38.24
CA ASP A 53 13.42 -12.14 -39.39
C ASP A 53 12.06 -11.47 -39.71
N SER A 54 11.34 -11.12 -38.65
CA SER A 54 9.97 -10.62 -38.74
C SER A 54 9.97 -9.10 -38.93
N SER A 55 8.84 -8.55 -39.36
CA SER A 55 8.71 -7.09 -39.47
C SER A 55 8.76 -6.43 -38.09
N LEU A 56 9.80 -5.62 -37.86
CA LEU A 56 9.97 -4.81 -36.64
C LEU A 56 8.73 -3.96 -36.35
N ILE A 57 8.15 -3.36 -37.40
CA ILE A 57 6.98 -2.49 -37.29
C ILE A 57 5.79 -3.27 -36.73
N VAL A 58 5.56 -4.49 -37.23
CA VAL A 58 4.46 -5.35 -36.77
C VAL A 58 4.67 -5.74 -35.32
N MET A 59 5.87 -6.17 -34.95
CA MET A 59 6.22 -6.62 -33.60
C MET A 59 6.11 -5.49 -32.56
N LEU A 60 6.61 -4.30 -32.89
CA LEU A 60 6.49 -3.12 -32.03
C LEU A 60 5.04 -2.66 -31.89
N THR A 61 4.26 -2.68 -32.99
CA THR A 61 2.84 -2.31 -32.94
C THR A 61 2.08 -3.21 -31.98
N MET A 62 2.25 -4.53 -32.08
CA MET A 62 1.62 -5.50 -31.18
C MET A 62 2.06 -5.30 -29.72
N SER A 63 3.34 -5.03 -29.50
CA SER A 63 3.89 -4.77 -28.16
C SER A 63 3.30 -3.54 -27.51
N LEU A 64 3.15 -2.45 -28.28
CA LEU A 64 2.54 -1.21 -27.82
C LEU A 64 1.05 -1.38 -27.53
N LEU A 65 0.33 -2.13 -28.37
CA LEU A 65 -1.08 -2.45 -28.15
C LEU A 65 -1.32 -3.20 -26.84
N MET A 66 -0.37 -4.01 -26.36
CA MET A 66 -0.47 -4.64 -25.04
C MET A 66 0.04 -3.74 -23.91
N SER A 67 1.13 -3.02 -24.14
CA SER A 67 1.83 -2.22 -23.12
C SER A 67 1.07 -0.96 -22.70
N ILE A 68 0.44 -0.28 -23.66
CA ILE A 68 -0.26 0.98 -23.40
C ILE A 68 -1.47 0.76 -22.48
N PRO A 69 -2.39 -0.20 -22.74
CA PRO A 69 -3.47 -0.50 -21.81
C PRO A 69 -2.97 -0.83 -20.40
N TRP A 70 -1.90 -1.62 -20.28
CA TRP A 70 -1.33 -1.93 -18.96
C TRP A 70 -0.96 -0.66 -18.19
N LEU A 71 -0.22 0.27 -18.81
CA LEU A 71 0.21 1.51 -18.15
C LEU A 71 -0.96 2.41 -17.72
N ILE A 72 -2.06 2.36 -18.46
CA ILE A 72 -3.30 3.10 -18.21
C ILE A 72 -4.10 2.45 -17.07
N PHE A 73 -4.30 1.13 -17.09
CA PHE A 73 -5.15 0.42 -16.13
C PHE A 73 -4.42 0.02 -14.83
N PHE A 74 -3.09 -0.04 -14.85
CA PHE A 74 -2.27 -0.42 -13.68
C PHE A 74 -2.60 0.35 -12.39
N PRO A 75 -2.78 1.70 -12.40
CA PRO A 75 -3.06 2.44 -11.17
C PRO A 75 -4.34 1.97 -10.46
N GLU A 76 -5.37 1.61 -11.21
CA GLU A 76 -6.65 1.17 -10.65
C GLU A 76 -6.60 -0.32 -10.28
N TYR A 77 -5.98 -1.15 -11.12
CA TYR A 77 -5.66 -2.53 -10.79
C TYR A 77 -4.90 -2.64 -9.47
N PHE A 78 -3.86 -1.82 -9.28
CA PHE A 78 -3.06 -1.82 -8.07
C PHE A 78 -3.87 -1.46 -6.82
N LYS A 79 -4.70 -0.40 -6.88
CA LYS A 79 -5.56 -0.03 -5.75
C LYS A 79 -6.50 -1.17 -5.36
N ASN A 80 -7.12 -1.81 -6.36
CA ASN A 80 -8.02 -2.93 -6.14
C ASN A 80 -7.29 -4.14 -5.57
N SER A 81 -6.08 -4.43 -6.05
CA SER A 81 -5.22 -5.48 -5.49
C SER A 81 -4.91 -5.24 -4.01
N VAL A 82 -4.49 -4.02 -3.64
CA VAL A 82 -4.25 -3.67 -2.23
C VAL A 82 -5.51 -3.82 -1.40
N LYS A 83 -6.65 -3.34 -1.87
CA LYS A 83 -7.95 -3.48 -1.19
C LYS A 83 -8.28 -4.95 -0.93
N GLN A 84 -8.15 -5.81 -1.94
CA GLN A 84 -8.43 -7.24 -1.82
C GLN A 84 -7.47 -7.93 -0.85
N ASN A 85 -6.17 -7.60 -0.92
CA ASN A 85 -5.16 -8.17 -0.02
C ASN A 85 -5.41 -7.76 1.43
N VAL A 86 -5.74 -6.49 1.67
CA VAL A 86 -6.09 -5.99 3.00
C VAL A 86 -7.34 -6.69 3.53
N LYS A 87 -8.41 -6.78 2.73
CA LYS A 87 -9.62 -7.53 3.08
C LYS A 87 -9.34 -8.97 3.45
N LYS A 88 -8.53 -9.65 2.64
CA LYS A 88 -8.12 -11.03 2.86
C LYS A 88 -7.36 -11.17 4.18
N MET A 89 -6.37 -10.31 4.42
CA MET A 89 -5.58 -10.28 5.65
C MET A 89 -6.47 -10.08 6.88
N LEU A 90 -7.42 -9.15 6.82
CA LEU A 90 -8.33 -8.88 7.94
C LEU A 90 -9.30 -10.04 8.23
N ARG A 91 -9.66 -10.84 7.21
CA ARG A 91 -10.53 -12.02 7.37
C ARG A 91 -9.77 -13.25 7.85
N GLU A 92 -8.52 -13.43 7.44
CA GLU A 92 -7.73 -14.64 7.68
C GLU A 92 -6.81 -14.54 8.90
N GLY A 93 -6.36 -13.34 9.27
CA GLY A 93 -5.44 -13.14 10.39
C GLY A 93 -6.15 -12.97 11.72
N ASP A 94 -5.43 -13.25 12.81
CA ASP A 94 -5.77 -12.83 14.18
C ASP A 94 -5.50 -11.32 14.32
N ASN A 95 -6.14 -10.51 13.47
CA ASN A 95 -6.02 -9.05 13.44
C ASN A 95 -7.04 -8.37 14.38
N ASN A 96 -7.48 -9.15 15.36
CA ASN A 96 -8.35 -8.79 16.46
C ASN A 96 -7.71 -7.63 17.23
N GLY A 97 -8.07 -6.38 16.90
CA GLY A 97 -7.48 -5.17 17.49
C GLY A 97 -7.40 -4.00 16.54
N MET A 98 -7.22 -4.26 15.25
CA MET A 98 -6.94 -3.21 14.26
C MET A 98 -8.19 -2.47 13.76
N ILE A 99 -9.36 -3.12 13.83
CA ILE A 99 -10.65 -2.58 13.37
C ILE A 99 -11.63 -2.57 14.54
N GLY A 100 -12.49 -1.55 14.57
CA GLY A 100 -13.49 -1.36 15.60
C GLY A 100 -13.17 -0.19 16.52
N SER A 101 -13.93 -0.10 17.62
CA SER A 101 -13.85 0.99 18.57
C SER A 101 -12.51 1.00 19.30
N GLN A 102 -11.94 2.20 19.39
CA GLN A 102 -10.68 2.50 20.07
C GLN A 102 -10.93 3.66 21.02
N HIS A 103 -10.33 3.58 22.20
CA HIS A 103 -10.32 4.65 23.19
C HIS A 103 -8.88 5.02 23.48
N LEU A 104 -8.51 6.23 23.07
CA LEU A 104 -7.18 6.78 23.27
C LEU A 104 -7.19 7.75 24.44
N ILE A 105 -6.34 7.48 25.42
CA ILE A 105 -6.16 8.26 26.63
C ILE A 105 -4.75 8.84 26.61
N MET A 106 -4.63 10.16 26.44
CA MET A 106 -3.36 10.86 26.59
C MET A 106 -3.14 11.25 28.05
N LYS A 107 -2.05 10.72 28.62
CA LYS A 107 -1.56 11.00 29.99
C LYS A 107 -0.26 11.80 29.92
N LYS A 108 0.25 12.24 31.08
CA LYS A 108 1.51 13.00 31.15
C LYS A 108 2.71 12.15 30.77
N GLU A 109 2.63 10.84 30.99
CA GLU A 109 3.73 9.88 30.79
C GLU A 109 3.70 9.23 29.40
N GLY A 110 2.54 9.24 28.73
CA GLY A 110 2.39 8.65 27.40
C GLY A 110 0.96 8.62 26.87
N ILE A 111 0.74 7.74 25.90
CA ILE A 111 -0.55 7.44 25.29
C ILE A 111 -0.95 6.01 25.66
N ILE A 112 -2.21 5.83 25.99
CA ILE A 112 -2.84 4.52 26.16
C ILE A 112 -3.90 4.37 25.08
N VAL A 113 -3.89 3.26 24.36
CA VAL A 113 -4.91 2.90 23.37
C VAL A 113 -5.59 1.62 23.84
N ILE A 114 -6.89 1.71 24.11
CA ILE A 114 -7.73 0.59 24.54
C ILE A 114 -8.60 0.17 23.36
N SER A 115 -8.61 -1.13 23.07
CA SER A 115 -9.50 -1.78 22.11
C SER A 115 -10.27 -2.89 22.80
N GLN A 116 -11.29 -3.44 22.13
CA GLN A 116 -12.01 -4.62 22.61
C GLN A 116 -11.11 -5.87 22.79
N PHE A 117 -9.89 -5.86 22.24
CA PHE A 117 -8.96 -6.98 22.27
C PHE A 117 -7.75 -6.75 23.19
N GLY A 118 -7.62 -5.57 23.80
CA GLY A 118 -6.54 -5.28 24.74
C GLY A 118 -6.17 -3.80 24.82
N GLU A 119 -5.22 -3.51 25.72
CA GLU A 119 -4.67 -2.18 25.98
C GLU A 119 -3.21 -2.12 25.52
N THR A 120 -2.86 -1.09 24.76
CA THR A 120 -1.48 -0.77 24.36
C THR A 120 -1.04 0.52 25.02
N LYS A 121 0.08 0.49 25.75
CA LYS A 121 0.69 1.65 26.41
C LYS A 121 1.96 2.04 25.69
N VAL A 122 2.08 3.31 25.36
CA VAL A 122 3.22 3.89 24.65
C VAL A 122 3.71 5.09 25.46
N SER A 123 4.97 5.08 25.90
CA SER A 123 5.53 6.25 26.57
C SER A 123 5.87 7.36 25.57
N TRP A 124 5.93 8.62 26.04
CA TRP A 124 6.39 9.72 25.17
C TRP A 124 7.85 9.54 24.73
N ALA A 125 8.68 8.84 25.52
CA ALA A 125 10.07 8.57 25.18
C ALA A 125 10.21 7.60 23.99
N ASP A 126 9.28 6.65 23.85
CA ASP A 126 9.30 5.65 22.76
C ASP A 126 8.75 6.20 21.43
N LEU A 127 8.18 7.40 21.44
CA LEU A 127 7.58 8.04 20.27
C LEU A 127 8.61 8.82 19.47
N LYS A 128 9.02 8.25 18.33
CA LYS A 128 10.00 8.88 17.45
C LYS A 128 9.41 9.99 16.60
N THR A 129 8.21 9.79 16.06
CA THR A 129 7.61 10.74 15.12
C THR A 129 6.10 10.58 15.05
N ILE A 130 5.41 11.72 14.96
CA ILE A 130 3.97 11.80 14.67
C ILE A 130 3.81 12.37 13.27
N LYS A 131 3.08 11.68 12.39
CA LYS A 131 2.73 12.18 11.07
C LYS A 131 1.23 12.39 10.95
N LYS A 132 0.83 13.57 10.49
CA LYS A 132 -0.56 13.88 10.14
C LYS A 132 -0.82 13.62 8.66
N MET A 133 -1.89 12.90 8.37
CA MET A 133 -2.32 12.52 7.04
C MET A 133 -3.81 12.82 6.87
N LYS A 134 -4.12 14.04 6.39
CA LYS A 134 -5.48 14.59 6.36
C LYS A 134 -6.16 14.47 7.73
N THR A 135 -6.98 13.44 7.95
CA THR A 135 -7.72 13.15 9.18
C THR A 135 -7.08 12.05 10.05
N ILE A 136 -6.01 11.40 9.60
CA ILE A 136 -5.36 10.27 10.29
C ILE A 136 -4.04 10.74 10.91
N TYR A 137 -3.79 10.38 12.17
CA TYR A 137 -2.49 10.53 12.82
C TYR A 137 -1.79 9.18 12.92
N ILE A 138 -0.52 9.14 12.54
CA ILE A 138 0.31 7.93 12.56
C ILE A 138 1.41 8.15 13.58
N PHE A 139 1.44 7.28 14.59
CA PHE A 139 2.46 7.24 15.64
C PHE A 139 3.47 6.13 15.29
N MET A 140 4.76 6.48 15.20
CA MET A 140 5.83 5.51 14.95
C MET A 140 6.66 5.29 16.21
N LEU A 141 6.76 4.03 16.64
CA LEU A 141 7.49 3.59 17.82
C LEU A 141 8.95 3.27 17.50
N GLU A 142 9.83 3.44 18.47
CA GLU A 142 11.19 2.89 18.44
C GLU A 142 11.15 1.37 18.71
N ARG A 143 12.02 0.61 18.04
CA ARG A 143 12.14 -0.85 18.20
C ARG A 143 13.30 -1.17 19.12
#